data_AF-A0A846SZP9-F1
#
_entry.id   AF-A0A846SZP9-F1
#
_cell.length_a   1.000
_cell.length_b   1.000
_cell.length_c   1.000
_cell.angle_alpha   90.00
_cell.angle_beta   90.00
_cell.angle_gamma   90.00
#
_symmetry.space_group_name_H-M   'P 1'
#
loop_
_entity.id
_entity.type
_entity.pdbx_description
1 polymer ?
#
loop_
_entity_poly.entity_id
_entity_poly.type
_entity_poly.pdbx_seq_one_letter_code
_entity_poly.pdbx_strand_id
1 'polypeptide(L)'
;MQIAEYNETAAALAELKNKYCTVFDVQTTKGMSDAREARAEVRSYRIGLEKLRKEIKAPALERTRLIDEEAKRITAELLAIEEPIDQQIKAEETRKVEEKAAKERAEAARIAAIQARIAAIRNHYTAAVNQCADDTRLIIEQLAAMELAPDDFAEFMPEAKAAQDETRAALIILLSQQMEAEAEQAHIKAEREELARLRQQEEERKAAQARIEAEAKAKADEEAAAIRKAQEAEAARITAAQRELDERQRQVDEEEQRQKREAEAKAKAAQDEADAKAEVEAAAARQFQEAKVKNARKKIATPLQEIETAIGVGKIKVSDGLKAAYEIGYSDGIKAGQIAA
;
A
#
# COMPACT_ATOMS: atom_id res chain seq x y z
N MET A 1 21.27 -12.17 -115.37
CA MET A 1 21.42 -10.95 -116.19
C MET A 1 22.85 -10.89 -116.71
N GLN A 2 23.02 -10.69 -118.00
CA GLN A 2 24.33 -10.42 -118.62
C GLN A 2 24.50 -8.90 -118.76
N ILE A 3 25.72 -8.39 -118.56
CA ILE A 3 26.05 -6.99 -118.78
C ILE A 3 26.25 -6.80 -120.28
N ALA A 4 25.44 -5.96 -120.91
CA ALA A 4 25.34 -5.85 -122.36
C ALA A 4 26.68 -5.50 -123.01
N GLU A 5 27.47 -4.67 -122.35
CA GLU A 5 28.79 -4.23 -122.80
C GLU A 5 29.84 -5.35 -122.77
N TYR A 6 29.61 -6.44 -122.03
CA TYR A 6 30.51 -7.60 -122.02
C TYR A 6 30.17 -8.62 -123.10
N ASN A 7 29.09 -8.43 -123.86
CA ASN A 7 28.60 -9.42 -124.84
C ASN A 7 29.65 -9.75 -125.91
N GLU A 8 30.45 -8.77 -126.37
CA GLU A 8 31.51 -9.00 -127.37
C GLU A 8 32.63 -9.89 -126.83
N THR A 9 33.10 -9.63 -125.60
CA THR A 9 34.13 -10.47 -124.96
C THR A 9 33.57 -11.85 -124.61
N ALA A 10 32.28 -11.93 -124.24
CA ALA A 10 31.60 -13.19 -123.98
C ALA A 10 31.46 -14.06 -125.23
N ALA A 11 31.19 -13.46 -126.40
CA ALA A 11 31.15 -14.15 -127.68
C ALA A 11 32.55 -14.66 -128.09
N ALA A 12 33.57 -13.81 -127.99
CA ALA A 12 34.96 -14.17 -128.30
C ALA A 12 35.50 -15.30 -127.39
N LEU A 13 34.97 -15.46 -126.17
CA LEU A 13 35.40 -16.51 -125.25
C LEU A 13 35.17 -17.93 -125.80
N ALA A 14 34.05 -18.16 -126.51
CA ALA A 14 33.77 -19.46 -127.12
C ALA A 14 34.75 -19.77 -128.26
N GLU A 15 35.07 -18.76 -129.07
CA GLU A 15 36.04 -18.86 -130.17
C GLU A 15 37.45 -19.11 -129.64
N LEU A 16 37.90 -18.36 -128.63
CA LEU A 16 39.21 -18.55 -128.00
C LEU A 16 39.36 -19.94 -127.36
N LYS A 17 38.29 -20.44 -126.72
CA LYS A 17 38.26 -21.81 -126.16
C LYS A 17 38.42 -22.86 -127.24
N ASN A 18 37.74 -22.71 -128.37
CA ASN A 18 37.83 -23.65 -129.48
C ASN A 18 39.19 -23.55 -130.19
N LYS A 19 39.71 -22.33 -130.38
CA LYS A 19 40.98 -22.04 -131.06
C LYS A 19 42.20 -22.55 -130.29
N TYR A 20 42.15 -22.53 -128.95
CA TYR A 20 43.26 -22.90 -128.08
C TYR A 20 42.95 -24.12 -127.20
N CYS A 21 42.13 -25.05 -127.68
CA CYS A 21 41.76 -26.27 -126.94
C CYS A 21 42.88 -27.33 -126.89
N THR A 22 43.88 -27.23 -127.77
CA THR A 22 44.99 -28.17 -127.89
C THR A 22 46.21 -27.74 -127.08
N VAL A 23 47.01 -28.72 -126.63
CA VAL A 23 48.25 -28.46 -125.87
C VAL A 23 49.38 -28.08 -126.83
N PHE A 24 50.07 -26.98 -126.57
CA PHE A 24 51.22 -26.52 -127.35
C PHE A 24 52.50 -27.32 -127.00
N ASP A 25 53.27 -27.73 -128.00
CA ASP A 25 54.60 -28.36 -127.81
C ASP A 25 55.69 -27.30 -127.62
N VAL A 26 55.81 -26.82 -126.37
CA VAL A 26 56.71 -25.74 -125.97
C VAL A 26 58.19 -26.12 -125.94
N GLN A 27 58.55 -27.39 -126.19
CA GLN A 27 59.96 -27.81 -126.30
C GLN A 27 60.56 -27.41 -127.65
N THR A 28 59.73 -27.10 -128.65
CA THR A 28 60.16 -26.57 -129.94
C THR A 28 60.09 -25.05 -129.97
N THR A 29 61.00 -24.42 -130.72
CA THR A 29 61.01 -22.96 -130.90
C THR A 29 59.68 -22.45 -131.48
N LYS A 30 59.08 -23.21 -132.42
CA LYS A 30 57.79 -22.86 -133.04
C LYS A 30 56.63 -22.97 -132.05
N GLY A 31 56.48 -24.11 -131.36
CA GLY A 31 55.40 -24.30 -130.40
C GLY A 31 55.49 -23.34 -129.19
N MET A 32 56.69 -22.93 -128.79
CA MET A 32 56.88 -21.88 -127.79
C MET A 32 56.46 -20.49 -128.29
N SER A 33 56.68 -20.17 -129.57
CA SER A 33 56.20 -18.92 -130.17
C SER A 33 54.67 -18.90 -130.22
N ASP A 34 54.06 -19.97 -130.76
CA ASP A 34 52.61 -20.10 -130.90
C ASP A 34 51.89 -20.01 -129.53
N ALA A 35 52.46 -20.62 -128.47
CA ALA A 35 51.94 -20.52 -127.11
C ALA A 35 52.02 -19.10 -126.53
N ARG A 36 53.10 -18.36 -126.84
CA ARG A 36 53.27 -16.97 -126.38
C ARG A 36 52.25 -16.05 -127.06
N GLU A 37 52.00 -16.25 -128.35
CA GLU A 37 51.00 -15.51 -129.13
C GLU A 37 49.59 -15.80 -128.64
N ALA A 38 49.22 -17.08 -128.47
CA ALA A 38 47.93 -17.48 -127.91
C ALA A 38 47.68 -16.86 -126.53
N ARG A 39 48.68 -16.90 -125.64
CA ARG A 39 48.60 -16.26 -124.32
C ARG A 39 48.47 -14.74 -124.44
N ALA A 40 49.18 -14.10 -125.37
CA ALA A 40 49.08 -12.66 -125.59
C ALA A 40 47.67 -12.27 -126.07
N GLU A 41 47.09 -13.03 -127.00
CA GLU A 41 45.73 -12.84 -127.49
C GLU A 41 44.70 -12.97 -126.36
N VAL A 42 44.70 -14.08 -125.61
CA VAL A 42 43.78 -14.27 -124.47
C VAL A 42 43.99 -13.19 -123.39
N ARG A 43 45.24 -12.83 -123.11
CA ARG A 43 45.56 -11.76 -122.15
C ARG A 43 45.02 -10.41 -122.61
N SER A 44 45.02 -10.12 -123.92
CA SER A 44 44.50 -8.87 -124.46
C SER A 44 43.00 -8.71 -124.18
N TYR A 45 42.19 -9.75 -124.41
CA TYR A 45 40.77 -9.77 -124.05
C TYR A 45 40.54 -9.62 -122.54
N ARG A 46 41.34 -10.30 -121.71
CA ARG A 46 41.23 -10.16 -120.24
C ARG A 46 41.54 -8.73 -119.76
N ILE A 47 42.57 -8.10 -120.33
CA ILE A 47 42.93 -6.71 -120.00
C ILE A 47 41.85 -5.74 -120.52
N GLY A 48 41.37 -5.96 -121.75
CA GLY A 48 40.30 -5.16 -122.35
C GLY A 48 39.01 -5.20 -121.54
N LEU A 49 38.60 -6.37 -121.07
CA LEU A 49 37.42 -6.53 -120.21
C LEU A 49 37.55 -5.77 -118.88
N GLU A 50 38.71 -5.83 -118.22
CA GLU A 50 38.91 -5.08 -116.96
C GLU A 50 38.96 -3.57 -117.21
N LYS A 51 39.51 -3.12 -118.36
CA LYS A 51 39.45 -1.72 -118.77
C LYS A 51 38.00 -1.27 -118.97
N LEU A 52 37.22 -2.04 -119.73
CA LEU A 52 35.80 -1.78 -119.99
C LEU A 52 34.97 -1.78 -118.70
N ARG A 53 35.22 -2.74 -117.79
CA ARG A 53 34.60 -2.77 -116.47
C ARG A 53 34.84 -1.48 -115.69
N LYS A 54 36.08 -0.98 -115.67
CA LYS A 54 36.41 0.28 -115.01
C LYS A 54 35.74 1.47 -115.69
N GLU A 55 35.74 1.52 -117.01
CA GLU A 55 35.12 2.59 -117.81
C GLU A 55 33.61 2.69 -117.55
N ILE A 56 32.88 1.57 -117.57
CA ILE A 56 31.42 1.55 -117.32
C ILE A 56 31.10 1.81 -115.85
N LYS A 57 31.92 1.28 -114.93
CA LYS A 57 31.68 1.42 -113.48
C LYS A 57 32.00 2.83 -112.97
N ALA A 58 32.95 3.53 -113.59
CA ALA A 58 33.39 4.87 -113.17
C ALA A 58 32.24 5.89 -113.06
N PRO A 59 31.37 6.11 -114.08
CA PRO A 59 30.27 7.07 -113.96
C PRO A 59 29.23 6.65 -112.92
N ALA A 60 29.01 5.34 -112.73
CA ALA A 60 28.09 4.85 -111.70
C ALA A 60 28.61 5.12 -110.28
N LEU A 61 29.89 4.85 -110.03
CA LEU A 61 30.52 5.14 -108.73
C LEU A 61 30.55 6.64 -108.42
N GLU A 62 30.88 7.46 -109.41
CA GLU A 62 30.89 8.91 -109.25
C GLU A 62 29.48 9.44 -108.96
N ARG A 63 28.46 8.93 -109.67
CA ARG A 63 27.07 9.28 -109.40
C ARG A 63 26.64 8.89 -107.98
N THR A 64 27.01 7.70 -107.49
CA THR A 64 26.69 7.32 -106.11
C THR A 64 27.39 8.21 -105.09
N ARG A 65 28.66 8.60 -105.34
CA ARG A 65 29.39 9.53 -104.49
C ARG A 65 28.69 10.89 -104.40
N LEU A 66 28.26 11.44 -105.54
CA LEU A 66 27.55 12.72 -105.60
C LEU A 66 26.20 12.66 -104.89
N ILE A 67 25.47 11.54 -104.99
CA ILE A 67 24.20 11.34 -104.26
C ILE A 67 24.45 11.36 -102.76
N ASP A 68 25.45 10.63 -102.28
CA ASP A 68 25.76 10.57 -100.85
C ASP A 68 26.24 11.92 -100.31
N GLU A 69 27.04 12.65 -101.08
CA GLU A 69 27.51 13.99 -100.71
C GLU A 69 26.38 15.01 -100.65
N GLU A 70 25.49 14.98 -101.64
CA GLU A 70 24.34 15.88 -101.69
C GLU A 70 23.33 15.57 -100.58
N ALA A 71 23.09 14.28 -100.29
CA ALA A 71 22.25 13.87 -99.17
C ALA A 71 22.83 14.36 -97.83
N LYS A 72 24.15 14.27 -97.64
CA LYS A 72 24.82 14.80 -96.44
C LYS A 72 24.70 16.32 -96.34
N ARG A 73 24.90 17.04 -97.44
CA ARG A 73 24.74 18.51 -97.48
C ARG A 73 23.33 18.92 -97.10
N ILE A 74 22.32 18.34 -97.75
CA ILE A 74 20.90 18.64 -97.48
C ILE A 74 20.55 18.27 -96.05
N THR A 75 21.01 17.12 -95.54
CA THR A 75 20.74 16.72 -94.14
C THR A 75 21.34 17.71 -93.15
N ALA A 76 22.57 18.18 -93.38
CA ALA A 76 23.18 19.19 -92.52
C ALA A 76 22.41 20.52 -92.56
N GLU A 77 21.93 20.95 -93.73
CA GLU A 77 21.11 22.16 -93.87
C GLU A 77 19.74 22.01 -93.18
N LEU A 78 19.11 20.84 -93.26
CA LEU A 78 17.86 20.55 -92.55
C LEU A 78 18.07 20.56 -91.03
N LEU A 79 19.14 19.94 -90.53
CA LEU A 79 19.47 19.94 -89.10
C LEU A 79 19.77 21.35 -88.58
N ALA A 80 20.46 22.17 -89.36
CA ALA A 80 20.71 23.57 -89.00
C ALA A 80 19.43 24.40 -88.85
N ILE A 81 18.32 23.96 -89.44
CA ILE A 81 16.98 24.56 -89.29
C ILE A 81 16.22 23.90 -88.13
N GLU A 82 16.26 22.57 -88.03
CA GLU A 82 15.51 21.79 -87.04
C GLU A 82 16.02 21.99 -85.60
N GLU A 83 17.34 21.91 -85.40
CA GLU A 83 17.96 22.01 -84.07
C GLU A 83 17.58 23.29 -83.30
N PRO A 84 17.65 24.51 -83.88
CA PRO A 84 17.22 25.71 -83.16
C PRO A 84 15.71 25.74 -82.88
N ILE A 85 14.88 25.09 -83.71
CA ILE A 85 13.43 24.97 -83.48
C ILE A 85 13.18 24.02 -82.29
N ASP A 86 13.82 22.85 -82.28
CA ASP A 86 13.74 21.88 -81.17
C ASP A 86 14.21 22.50 -79.84
N GLN A 87 15.30 23.27 -79.86
CA GLN A 87 15.78 24.00 -78.68
C GLN A 87 14.75 25.03 -78.18
N GLN A 88 14.10 25.78 -79.07
CA GLN A 88 13.05 26.73 -78.70
C GLN A 88 11.83 26.03 -78.10
N ILE A 89 11.40 24.90 -78.68
CA ILE A 89 10.29 24.09 -78.17
C ILE A 89 10.61 23.60 -76.76
N LYS A 90 11.78 22.96 -76.56
CA LYS A 90 12.20 22.45 -75.25
C LYS A 90 12.32 23.54 -74.20
N ALA A 91 12.84 24.71 -74.55
CA ALA A 91 12.92 25.85 -73.63
C ALA A 91 11.54 26.33 -73.20
N GLU A 92 10.59 26.43 -74.12
CA GLU A 92 9.21 26.85 -73.83
C GLU A 92 8.44 25.81 -73.00
N GLU A 93 8.59 24.52 -73.33
CA GLU A 93 8.00 23.42 -72.54
C GLU A 93 8.54 23.41 -71.11
N THR A 94 9.85 23.59 -70.94
CA THR A 94 10.49 23.70 -69.62
C THR A 94 9.93 24.89 -68.85
N ARG A 95 9.84 26.07 -69.48
CA ARG A 95 9.26 27.27 -68.85
C ARG A 95 7.83 27.04 -68.39
N LYS A 96 6.97 26.42 -69.22
CA LYS A 96 5.57 26.12 -68.87
C LYS A 96 5.46 25.14 -67.71
N VAL A 97 6.32 24.11 -67.68
CA VAL A 97 6.36 23.14 -66.58
C VAL A 97 6.81 23.82 -65.29
N GLU A 98 7.85 24.64 -65.34
CA GLU A 98 8.35 25.39 -64.18
C GLU A 98 7.33 26.40 -63.66
N GLU A 99 6.66 27.15 -64.53
CA GLU A 99 5.61 28.10 -64.15
C GLU A 99 4.41 27.38 -63.51
N LYS A 100 3.97 26.26 -64.09
CA LYS A 100 2.90 25.44 -63.51
C LYS A 100 3.30 24.89 -62.14
N ALA A 101 4.51 24.32 -62.02
CA ALA A 101 5.03 23.82 -60.75
C ALA A 101 5.23 24.93 -59.71
N ALA A 102 5.57 26.15 -60.13
CA ALA A 102 5.68 27.31 -59.25
C ALA A 102 4.30 27.77 -58.75
N LYS A 103 3.29 27.83 -59.63
CA LYS A 103 1.89 28.14 -59.26
C LYS A 103 1.32 27.09 -58.30
N GLU A 104 1.53 25.81 -58.59
CA GLU A 104 1.11 24.71 -57.71
C GLU A 104 1.79 24.76 -56.35
N ARG A 105 3.10 25.04 -56.29
CA ARG A 105 3.82 25.24 -55.02
C ARG A 105 3.34 26.45 -54.25
N ALA A 106 3.09 27.57 -54.92
CA ALA A 106 2.58 28.79 -54.29
C ALA A 106 1.18 28.56 -53.70
N GLU A 107 0.32 27.86 -54.42
CA GLU A 107 -1.03 27.53 -53.96
C GLU A 107 -1.01 26.52 -52.81
N ALA A 108 -0.18 25.47 -52.90
CA ALA A 108 0.01 24.52 -51.81
C ALA A 108 0.55 25.22 -50.54
N ALA A 109 1.49 26.16 -50.69
CA ALA A 109 2.01 26.94 -49.58
C ALA A 109 0.94 27.86 -48.98
N ARG A 110 0.08 28.49 -49.80
CA ARG A 110 -1.06 29.29 -49.35
C ARG A 110 -2.01 28.45 -48.51
N ILE A 111 -2.44 27.30 -49.03
CA ILE A 111 -3.35 26.38 -48.33
C ILE A 111 -2.72 25.90 -47.01
N ALA A 112 -1.45 25.48 -47.03
CA ALA A 112 -0.75 25.01 -45.84
C ALA A 112 -0.63 26.10 -44.76
N ALA A 113 -0.37 27.36 -45.16
CA ALA A 113 -0.32 28.49 -44.23
C ALA A 113 -1.69 28.73 -43.58
N ILE A 114 -2.77 28.69 -44.35
CA ILE A 114 -4.15 28.83 -43.82
C ILE A 114 -4.47 27.68 -42.86
N GLN A 115 -4.17 26.44 -43.24
CA GLN A 115 -4.39 25.27 -42.38
C GLN A 115 -3.58 25.34 -41.08
N ALA A 116 -2.34 25.83 -41.13
CA ALA A 116 -1.51 26.01 -39.94
C ALA A 116 -2.12 27.05 -38.98
N ARG A 117 -2.72 28.12 -39.50
CA ARG A 117 -3.44 29.12 -38.68
C ARG A 117 -4.68 28.51 -38.01
N ILE A 118 -5.45 27.70 -38.74
CA ILE A 118 -6.60 26.98 -38.16
C ILE A 118 -6.13 25.98 -37.10
N ALA A 119 -5.01 25.28 -37.33
CA ALA A 119 -4.43 24.40 -36.32
C ALA A 119 -3.96 25.16 -35.08
N ALA A 120 -3.39 26.36 -35.24
CA ALA A 120 -3.02 27.22 -34.11
C ALA A 120 -4.23 27.60 -33.24
N ILE A 121 -5.39 27.87 -33.86
CA ILE A 121 -6.66 28.08 -33.14
C ILE A 121 -6.98 26.85 -32.26
N ARG A 122 -6.92 25.64 -32.83
CA ARG A 122 -7.19 24.40 -32.08
C ARG A 122 -6.20 24.13 -30.96
N ASN A 123 -4.93 24.51 -31.15
CA ASN A 123 -3.86 24.29 -30.18
C ASN A 123 -4.05 25.07 -28.85
N HIS A 124 -4.93 26.08 -28.81
CA HIS A 124 -5.31 26.73 -27.54
C HIS A 124 -5.86 25.74 -26.52
N TYR A 125 -6.59 24.69 -26.96
CA TYR A 125 -7.04 23.63 -26.06
C TYR A 125 -5.84 22.91 -25.44
N THR A 126 -4.89 22.45 -26.26
CA THR A 126 -3.70 21.73 -25.78
C THR A 126 -2.86 22.58 -24.82
N ALA A 127 -2.77 23.89 -25.05
CA ALA A 127 -2.08 24.81 -24.16
C ALA A 127 -2.76 24.95 -22.78
N ALA A 128 -4.08 24.78 -22.71
CA ALA A 128 -4.87 24.93 -21.49
C ALA A 128 -4.97 23.67 -20.61
N VAL A 129 -4.80 22.47 -21.18
CA VAL A 129 -5.02 21.19 -20.45
C VAL A 129 -4.25 21.10 -19.12
N ASN A 130 -3.04 21.67 -19.05
CA ASN A 130 -2.17 21.59 -17.87
C ASN A 130 -2.11 22.91 -17.07
N GLN A 131 -2.99 23.87 -17.35
CA GLN A 131 -3.06 25.16 -16.67
C GLN A 131 -4.12 25.16 -15.57
N CYS A 132 -4.15 26.20 -14.73
CA CYS A 132 -5.22 26.39 -13.75
C CYS A 132 -6.49 26.98 -14.38
N ALA A 133 -7.60 26.97 -13.64
CA ALA A 133 -8.87 27.51 -14.11
C ALA A 133 -8.78 28.98 -14.57
N ASP A 134 -8.01 29.81 -13.85
CA ASP A 134 -7.86 31.24 -14.20
C ASP A 134 -7.14 31.45 -15.53
N ASP A 135 -6.08 30.70 -15.80
CA ASP A 135 -5.34 30.75 -17.05
C ASP A 135 -6.19 30.21 -18.21
N THR A 136 -6.92 29.12 -18.00
CA THR A 136 -7.88 28.60 -18.99
C THR A 136 -8.96 29.63 -19.33
N ARG A 137 -9.47 30.37 -18.35
CA ARG A 137 -10.43 31.46 -18.57
C ARG A 137 -9.82 32.57 -19.43
N LEU A 138 -8.58 32.97 -19.17
CA LEU A 138 -7.88 33.98 -19.97
C LEU A 138 -7.72 33.51 -21.43
N ILE A 139 -7.39 32.23 -21.65
CA ILE A 139 -7.30 31.64 -23.00
C ILE A 139 -8.66 31.70 -23.72
N ILE A 140 -9.77 31.39 -23.03
CA ILE A 140 -11.12 31.51 -23.60
C ILE A 140 -11.43 32.95 -24.01
N GLU A 141 -11.08 33.93 -23.19
CA GLU A 141 -11.28 35.35 -23.48
C GLU A 141 -10.45 35.80 -24.69
N GLN A 142 -9.17 35.41 -24.74
CA GLN A 142 -8.29 35.67 -25.89
C GLN A 142 -8.85 35.07 -27.18
N LEU A 143 -9.32 33.81 -27.12
CA LEU A 143 -9.88 33.13 -28.28
C LEU A 143 -11.21 33.77 -28.74
N ALA A 144 -12.02 34.28 -27.81
CA ALA A 144 -13.26 35.00 -28.12
C ALA A 144 -13.00 36.40 -28.71
N ALA A 145 -11.94 37.07 -28.27
CA ALA A 145 -11.51 38.38 -28.79
C ALA A 145 -10.75 38.27 -30.12
N MET A 146 -10.34 37.07 -30.53
CA MET A 146 -9.66 36.85 -31.80
C MET A 146 -10.65 37.07 -32.97
N GLU A 147 -10.44 38.15 -33.72
CA GLU A 147 -11.17 38.42 -34.94
C GLU A 147 -10.59 37.60 -36.11
N LEU A 148 -11.43 36.80 -36.76
CA LEU A 148 -11.05 36.05 -37.96
C LEU A 148 -11.32 36.89 -39.20
N ALA A 149 -10.28 37.48 -39.78
CA ALA A 149 -10.41 38.28 -41.00
C ALA A 149 -10.68 37.38 -42.23
N PRO A 150 -11.63 37.73 -43.11
CA PRO A 150 -11.88 36.94 -44.33
C PRO A 150 -10.66 36.79 -45.23
N ASP A 151 -9.82 37.82 -45.35
CA ASP A 151 -8.61 37.80 -46.20
C ASP A 151 -7.55 36.80 -45.72
N ASP A 152 -7.58 36.47 -44.43
CA ASP A 152 -6.61 35.62 -43.77
C ASP A 152 -6.85 34.13 -43.96
N PHE A 153 -8.11 33.75 -44.20
CA PHE A 153 -8.56 32.37 -44.33
C PHE A 153 -9.22 32.08 -45.68
N ALA A 154 -9.60 33.11 -46.44
CA ALA A 154 -10.20 33.03 -47.76
C ALA A 154 -11.36 32.00 -47.80
N GLU A 155 -11.24 30.96 -48.62
CA GLU A 155 -12.26 29.91 -48.73
C GLU A 155 -12.41 29.04 -47.47
N PHE A 156 -11.40 29.05 -46.58
CA PHE A 156 -11.39 28.29 -45.33
C PHE A 156 -11.92 29.09 -44.12
N MET A 157 -12.55 30.24 -44.36
CA MET A 157 -13.15 31.05 -43.30
C MET A 157 -14.20 30.26 -42.48
N PRO A 158 -15.12 29.48 -43.09
CA PRO A 158 -16.07 28.66 -42.34
C PRO A 158 -15.38 27.65 -41.41
N GLU A 159 -14.31 27.01 -41.88
CA GLU A 159 -13.52 26.04 -41.13
C GLU A 159 -12.76 26.70 -39.96
N ALA A 160 -12.24 27.91 -40.17
CA ALA A 160 -11.60 28.70 -39.11
C ALA A 160 -12.61 29.08 -38.02
N LYS A 161 -13.81 29.52 -38.41
CA LYS A 161 -14.89 29.85 -37.48
C LYS A 161 -15.34 28.63 -36.69
N ALA A 162 -15.55 27.50 -37.37
CA ALA A 162 -15.87 26.23 -36.72
C ALA A 162 -14.78 25.82 -35.73
N ALA A 163 -13.50 25.90 -36.12
CA ALA A 163 -12.39 25.59 -35.23
C ALA A 163 -12.37 26.49 -33.97
N GLN A 164 -12.65 27.80 -34.12
CA GLN A 164 -12.75 28.72 -32.99
C GLN A 164 -13.89 28.33 -32.06
N ASP A 165 -15.08 28.06 -32.60
CA ASP A 165 -16.28 27.74 -31.80
C ASP A 165 -16.15 26.39 -31.09
N GLU A 166 -15.66 25.36 -31.80
CA GLU A 166 -15.38 24.03 -31.24
C GLU A 166 -14.33 24.09 -30.13
N THR A 167 -13.22 24.80 -30.36
CA THR A 167 -12.14 24.95 -29.37
C THR A 167 -12.64 25.69 -28.15
N ARG A 168 -13.42 26.76 -28.33
CA ARG A 168 -14.01 27.53 -27.24
C ARG A 168 -14.98 26.68 -26.42
N ALA A 169 -15.83 25.88 -27.07
CA ALA A 169 -16.75 24.96 -26.39
C ALA A 169 -15.97 23.92 -25.57
N ALA A 170 -14.90 23.33 -26.13
CA ALA A 170 -14.05 22.39 -25.42
C ALA A 170 -13.34 23.01 -24.21
N LEU A 171 -12.84 24.25 -24.34
CA LEU A 171 -12.21 24.98 -23.24
C LEU A 171 -13.19 25.32 -22.12
N ILE A 172 -14.45 25.65 -22.45
CA ILE A 172 -15.48 25.91 -21.43
C ILE A 172 -15.75 24.63 -20.59
N ILE A 173 -15.79 23.47 -21.24
CA ILE A 173 -15.95 22.18 -20.55
C ILE A 173 -14.71 21.88 -19.69
N LEU A 174 -13.51 22.14 -20.20
CA LEU A 174 -12.27 21.98 -19.42
C LEU A 174 -12.26 22.90 -18.19
N LEU A 175 -12.68 24.15 -18.34
CA LEU A 175 -12.75 25.11 -17.25
C LEU A 175 -13.70 24.63 -16.15
N SER A 176 -14.89 24.13 -16.50
CA SER A 176 -15.82 23.61 -15.47
C SER A 176 -15.23 22.42 -14.73
N GLN A 177 -14.54 21.50 -15.43
CA GLN A 177 -13.87 20.36 -14.80
C GLN A 177 -12.72 20.80 -13.88
N GLN A 178 -11.94 21.80 -14.28
CA GLN A 178 -10.86 22.36 -13.45
C GLN A 178 -11.41 23.03 -12.19
N MET A 179 -12.48 23.81 -12.31
CA MET A 179 -13.13 24.45 -11.16
C MET A 179 -13.70 23.43 -10.16
N GLU A 180 -14.35 22.37 -10.66
CA GLU A 180 -14.84 21.28 -9.81
C GLU A 180 -13.69 20.55 -9.10
N ALA A 181 -12.60 20.25 -9.82
CA ALA A 181 -11.43 19.61 -9.24
C ALA A 181 -10.74 20.48 -8.19
N GLU A 182 -10.57 21.77 -8.45
CA GLU A 182 -9.97 22.72 -7.51
C GLU A 182 -10.85 22.89 -6.25
N ALA A 183 -12.17 22.96 -6.39
CA ALA A 183 -13.11 23.02 -5.27
C ALA A 183 -13.05 21.75 -4.40
N GLU A 184 -13.01 20.58 -5.02
CA GLU A 184 -12.87 19.29 -4.32
C GLU A 184 -11.53 19.20 -3.59
N GLN A 185 -10.42 19.62 -4.23
CA GLN A 185 -9.11 19.67 -3.57
C GLN A 185 -9.10 20.64 -2.38
N ALA A 186 -9.77 21.78 -2.48
CA ALA A 186 -9.92 22.72 -1.38
C ALA A 186 -10.74 22.13 -0.23
N HIS A 187 -11.83 21.41 -0.53
CA HIS A 187 -12.64 20.71 0.46
C HIS A 187 -11.84 19.63 1.20
N ILE A 188 -11.16 18.75 0.45
CA ILE A 188 -10.30 17.69 1.00
C ILE A 188 -9.20 18.29 1.89
N LYS A 189 -8.59 19.42 1.47
CA LYS A 189 -7.57 20.10 2.26
C LYS A 189 -8.15 20.65 3.56
N ALA A 190 -9.31 21.31 3.51
CA ALA A 190 -9.98 21.84 4.69
C ALA A 190 -10.37 20.72 5.67
N GLU A 191 -10.92 19.61 5.17
CA GLU A 191 -11.27 18.44 5.98
C GLU A 191 -10.04 17.81 6.64
N ARG A 192 -8.90 17.71 5.92
CA ARG A 192 -7.63 17.24 6.49
C ARG A 192 -7.10 18.17 7.57
N GLU A 193 -7.19 19.48 7.39
CA GLU A 193 -6.77 20.47 8.38
C GLU A 193 -7.66 20.43 9.63
N GLU A 194 -8.98 20.27 9.47
CA GLU A 194 -9.91 20.11 10.60
C GLU A 194 -9.66 18.80 11.36
N LEU A 195 -9.50 17.68 10.66
CA LEU A 195 -9.18 16.40 11.27
C LEU A 195 -7.85 16.45 12.03
N ALA A 196 -6.84 17.16 11.50
CA ALA A 196 -5.58 17.37 12.19
C ALA A 196 -5.75 18.18 13.48
N ARG A 197 -6.56 19.25 13.46
CA ARG A 197 -6.88 20.03 14.66
C ARG A 197 -7.63 19.21 15.71
N LEU A 198 -8.61 18.41 15.30
CA LEU A 198 -9.36 17.54 16.20
C LEU A 198 -8.46 16.48 16.85
N ARG A 199 -7.55 15.87 16.09
CA ARG A 199 -6.55 14.93 16.63
C ARG A 199 -5.65 15.59 17.65
N GLN A 200 -5.15 16.80 17.36
CA GLN A 200 -4.31 17.54 18.30
C GLN A 200 -5.09 17.85 19.59
N GLN A 201 -6.34 18.31 19.49
CA GLN A 201 -7.18 18.55 20.68
C GLN A 201 -7.45 17.26 21.46
N GLU A 202 -7.72 16.14 20.81
CA GLU A 202 -7.89 14.85 21.48
C GLU A 202 -6.60 14.40 22.19
N GLU A 203 -5.44 14.55 21.57
CA GLU A 203 -4.15 14.24 22.19
C GLU A 203 -3.89 15.14 23.40
N GLU A 204 -4.16 16.45 23.30
CA GLU A 204 -4.06 17.39 24.43
C GLU A 204 -5.03 17.02 25.56
N ARG A 205 -6.27 16.65 25.24
CA ARG A 205 -7.25 16.18 26.23
C ARG A 205 -6.82 14.87 26.89
N LYS A 206 -6.31 13.90 26.12
CA LYS A 206 -5.77 12.64 26.65
C LYS A 206 -4.55 12.89 27.53
N ALA A 207 -3.65 13.78 27.12
CA ALA A 207 -2.49 14.15 27.92
C ALA A 207 -2.88 14.88 29.22
N ALA A 208 -3.86 15.80 29.16
CA ALA A 208 -4.40 16.46 30.33
C ALA A 208 -5.09 15.47 31.27
N GLN A 209 -5.92 14.56 30.75
CA GLN A 209 -6.57 13.52 31.53
C GLN A 209 -5.54 12.58 32.18
N ALA A 210 -4.53 12.14 31.45
CA ALA A 210 -3.45 11.32 31.98
C ALA A 210 -2.66 12.04 33.08
N ARG A 211 -2.47 13.37 32.97
CA ARG A 211 -1.86 14.18 34.03
C ARG A 211 -2.74 14.25 35.27
N ILE A 212 -4.04 14.48 35.12
CA ILE A 212 -4.99 14.51 36.24
C ILE A 212 -5.05 13.14 36.93
N GLU A 213 -5.12 12.05 36.16
CA GLU A 213 -5.12 10.68 36.69
C GLU A 213 -3.81 10.33 37.39
N ALA A 214 -2.66 10.74 36.84
CA ALA A 214 -1.36 10.56 37.49
C ALA A 214 -1.27 11.36 38.79
N GLU A 215 -1.75 12.61 38.83
CA GLU A 215 -1.78 13.42 40.05
C GLU A 215 -2.75 12.84 41.10
N ALA A 216 -3.94 12.40 40.69
CA ALA A 216 -4.92 11.77 41.58
C ALA A 216 -4.38 10.45 42.16
N LYS A 217 -3.71 9.64 41.33
CA LYS A 217 -3.06 8.41 41.78
C LYS A 217 -1.92 8.72 42.75
N ALA A 218 -1.08 9.72 42.46
CA ALA A 218 -0.02 10.13 43.39
C ALA A 218 -0.57 10.58 44.74
N LYS A 219 -1.65 11.38 44.77
CA LYS A 219 -2.33 11.77 46.02
C LYS A 219 -2.93 10.57 46.75
N ALA A 220 -3.58 9.65 46.03
CA ALA A 220 -4.14 8.44 46.62
C ALA A 220 -3.05 7.51 47.20
N ASP A 221 -1.92 7.39 46.51
CA ASP A 221 -0.76 6.62 46.98
C ASP A 221 -0.12 7.29 48.23
N GLU A 222 -0.03 8.62 48.26
CA GLU A 222 0.41 9.38 49.44
C GLU A 222 -0.55 9.24 50.63
N GLU A 223 -1.86 9.36 50.42
CA GLU A 223 -2.88 9.16 51.45
C GLU A 223 -2.87 7.71 51.96
N ALA A 224 -2.77 6.72 51.08
CA ALA A 224 -2.66 5.31 51.45
C ALA A 224 -1.39 5.04 52.25
N ALA A 225 -0.26 5.65 51.89
CA ALA A 225 0.98 5.55 52.66
C ALA A 225 0.85 6.23 54.04
N ALA A 226 0.17 7.38 54.12
CA ALA A 226 -0.11 8.06 55.39
C ALA A 226 -1.03 7.22 56.30
N ILE A 227 -2.08 6.63 55.74
CA ILE A 227 -3.00 5.73 56.47
C ILE A 227 -2.26 4.50 56.95
N ARG A 228 -1.43 3.85 56.11
CA ARG A 228 -0.61 2.71 56.53
C ARG A 228 0.34 3.07 57.66
N LYS A 229 1.01 4.21 57.56
CA LYS A 229 1.90 4.71 58.62
C LYS A 229 1.15 5.00 59.93
N ALA A 230 -0.07 5.54 59.85
CA ALA A 230 -0.92 5.76 61.00
C ALA A 230 -1.39 4.43 61.63
N GLN A 231 -1.81 3.46 60.82
CA GLN A 231 -2.21 2.12 61.26
C GLN A 231 -1.04 1.35 61.90
N GLU A 232 0.16 1.43 61.32
CA GLU A 232 1.38 0.85 61.90
C GLU A 232 1.73 1.51 63.25
N ALA A 233 1.62 2.83 63.35
CA ALA A 233 1.84 3.55 64.60
C ALA A 233 0.79 3.21 65.68
N GLU A 234 -0.48 3.05 65.29
CA GLU A 234 -1.55 2.64 66.19
C GLU A 234 -1.41 1.18 66.62
N ALA A 235 -1.10 0.27 65.70
CA ALA A 235 -0.80 -1.13 66.01
C ALA A 235 0.42 -1.26 66.93
N ALA A 236 1.45 -0.43 66.74
CA ALA A 236 2.59 -0.35 67.64
C ALA A 236 2.19 0.16 69.04
N ARG A 237 1.30 1.16 69.13
CA ARG A 237 0.75 1.63 70.42
C ARG A 237 -0.07 0.57 71.11
N ILE A 238 -0.95 -0.13 70.39
CA ILE A 238 -1.76 -1.22 70.94
C ILE A 238 -0.85 -2.34 71.43
N THR A 239 0.16 -2.73 70.64
CA THR A 239 1.13 -3.76 71.04
C THR A 239 1.94 -3.34 72.28
N ALA A 240 2.34 -2.07 72.37
CA ALA A 240 3.04 -1.55 73.55
C ALA A 240 2.13 -1.52 74.78
N ALA A 241 0.87 -1.09 74.64
CA ALA A 241 -0.12 -1.10 75.72
C ALA A 241 -0.46 -2.53 76.17
N GLN A 242 -0.55 -3.49 75.24
CA GLN A 242 -0.77 -4.90 75.54
C GLN A 242 0.40 -5.49 76.33
N ARG A 243 1.65 -5.15 75.96
CA ARG A 243 2.84 -5.56 76.72
C ARG A 243 2.86 -4.98 78.13
N GLU A 244 2.48 -3.71 78.29
CA GLU A 244 2.39 -3.06 79.60
C GLU A 244 1.29 -3.71 80.47
N LEU A 245 0.15 -4.09 79.86
CA LEU A 245 -0.92 -4.85 80.50
C LEU A 245 -0.47 -6.26 80.88
N ASP A 246 0.20 -6.97 79.99
CA ASP A 246 0.74 -8.32 80.25
C ASP A 246 1.81 -8.29 81.35
N GLU A 247 2.66 -7.26 81.40
CA GLU A 247 3.63 -7.04 82.48
C GLU A 247 2.93 -6.76 83.81
N ARG A 248 1.89 -5.90 83.82
CA ARG A 248 1.06 -5.68 85.00
C ARG A 248 0.37 -6.96 85.46
N GLN A 249 -0.17 -7.75 84.53
CA GLN A 249 -0.85 -8.99 84.86
C GLN A 249 0.13 -10.02 85.42
N ARG A 250 1.34 -10.13 84.88
CA ARG A 250 2.40 -10.98 85.46
C ARG A 250 2.76 -10.55 86.88
N GLN A 251 2.85 -9.24 87.14
CA GLN A 251 3.11 -8.74 88.49
C GLN A 251 1.97 -9.08 89.46
N VAL A 252 0.72 -8.96 89.02
CA VAL A 252 -0.46 -9.35 89.79
C VAL A 252 -0.47 -10.87 90.04
N ASP A 253 -0.24 -11.69 89.02
CA ASP A 253 -0.20 -13.15 89.12
C ASP A 253 0.95 -13.63 90.02
N GLU A 254 2.13 -12.99 89.95
CA GLU A 254 3.26 -13.25 90.84
C GLU A 254 2.93 -12.89 92.29
N GLU A 255 2.22 -11.78 92.50
CA GLU A 255 1.77 -11.34 93.83
C GLU A 255 0.68 -12.27 94.39
N GLU A 256 -0.28 -12.70 93.58
CA GLU A 256 -1.27 -13.71 93.95
C GLU A 256 -0.62 -15.07 94.24
N GLN A 257 0.34 -15.52 93.43
CA GLN A 257 1.08 -16.75 93.72
C GLN A 257 1.89 -16.65 95.00
N ARG A 258 2.48 -15.48 95.29
CA ARG A 258 3.20 -15.24 96.55
C ARG A 258 2.25 -15.34 97.74
N GLN A 259 1.07 -14.71 97.65
CA GLN A 259 0.04 -14.80 98.69
C GLN A 259 -0.50 -16.22 98.86
N LYS A 260 -0.70 -16.95 97.75
CA LYS A 260 -1.17 -18.34 97.79
C LYS A 260 -0.14 -19.28 98.40
N ARG A 261 1.16 -19.11 98.09
CA ARG A 261 2.25 -19.86 98.73
C ARG A 261 2.37 -19.54 100.22
N GLU A 262 2.19 -18.28 100.63
CA GLU A 262 2.13 -17.92 102.05
C GLU A 262 0.92 -18.55 102.76
N ALA A 263 -0.25 -18.58 102.10
CA ALA A 263 -1.44 -19.22 102.65
C ALA A 263 -1.29 -20.75 102.75
N GLU A 264 -0.74 -21.41 101.73
CA GLU A 264 -0.45 -22.85 101.74
C GLU A 264 0.64 -23.20 102.77
N ALA A 265 1.68 -22.37 102.93
CA ALA A 265 2.69 -22.56 103.97
C ALA A 265 2.10 -22.44 105.38
N LYS A 266 1.19 -21.47 105.61
CA LYS A 266 0.47 -21.32 106.88
C LYS A 266 -0.49 -22.49 107.13
N ALA A 267 -1.17 -22.98 106.09
CA ALA A 267 -2.08 -24.12 106.20
C ALA A 267 -1.31 -25.42 106.52
N LYS A 268 -0.17 -25.65 105.87
CA LYS A 268 0.68 -26.81 106.13
C LYS A 268 1.31 -26.77 107.53
N ALA A 269 1.78 -25.60 107.97
CA ALA A 269 2.31 -25.43 109.32
C ALA A 269 1.24 -25.67 110.41
N ALA A 270 -0.01 -25.26 110.18
CA ALA A 270 -1.12 -25.54 111.09
C ALA A 270 -1.51 -27.03 111.15
N GLN A 271 -1.33 -27.75 110.03
CA GLN A 271 -1.63 -29.17 109.94
C GLN A 271 -0.54 -30.03 110.61
N ASP A 272 0.73 -29.70 110.40
CA ASP A 272 1.86 -30.37 111.06
C ASP A 272 1.84 -30.16 112.60
N GLU A 273 1.34 -29.01 113.09
CA GLU A 273 1.19 -28.74 114.53
C GLU A 273 0.00 -29.50 115.17
N ALA A 274 -1.04 -29.79 114.39
CA ALA A 274 -2.19 -30.57 114.84
C ALA A 274 -1.84 -32.06 114.99
N ASP A 275 -1.09 -32.62 114.04
CA ASP A 275 -0.69 -34.03 114.06
C ASP A 275 0.32 -34.33 115.18
N ALA A 276 1.22 -33.39 115.51
CA ALA A 276 2.16 -33.53 116.62
C ALA A 276 1.49 -33.53 118.02
N LYS A 277 0.34 -32.85 118.18
CA LYS A 277 -0.41 -32.84 119.45
C LYS A 277 -1.21 -34.13 119.67
N ALA A 278 -1.69 -34.76 118.60
CA ALA A 278 -2.46 -36.00 118.67
C ALA A 278 -1.62 -37.22 119.10
N GLU A 279 -0.35 -37.31 118.72
CA GLU A 279 0.52 -38.45 119.09
C GLU A 279 0.93 -38.44 120.57
N VAL A 280 1.07 -37.26 121.18
CA VAL A 280 1.48 -37.14 122.60
C VAL A 280 0.33 -37.48 123.54
N GLU A 281 -0.93 -37.17 123.19
CA GLU A 281 -2.10 -37.53 124.00
C GLU A 281 -2.42 -39.04 123.97
N ALA A 282 -2.11 -39.73 122.87
CA ALA A 282 -2.40 -41.16 122.73
C ALA A 282 -1.50 -42.06 123.60
N ALA A 283 -0.28 -41.62 123.94
CA ALA A 283 0.66 -42.38 124.77
C ALA A 283 0.36 -42.28 126.28
N ALA A 284 -0.21 -41.16 126.74
CA ALA A 284 -0.51 -40.92 128.16
C ALA A 284 -1.82 -41.59 128.63
N ALA A 285 -2.76 -41.88 127.73
CA ALA A 285 -4.08 -42.41 128.08
C ALA A 285 -4.13 -43.92 128.40
N ARG A 286 -3.07 -44.70 128.09
CA ARG A 286 -3.07 -46.17 128.29
C ARG A 286 -2.67 -46.63 129.70
N GLN A 287 -2.08 -45.77 130.53
CA GLN A 287 -1.61 -46.17 131.87
C GLN A 287 -2.57 -45.83 133.02
N PHE A 288 -3.68 -45.13 132.80
CA PHE A 288 -4.51 -44.60 133.90
C PHE A 288 -5.92 -45.18 134.06
N GLN A 289 -6.33 -46.17 133.26
CA GLN A 289 -7.72 -46.68 133.28
C GLN A 289 -7.83 -48.20 133.43
N GLU A 290 -6.90 -48.81 134.17
CA GLU A 290 -7.04 -50.14 134.80
C GLU A 290 -7.58 -50.07 136.25
N ALA A 291 -8.03 -48.89 136.71
CA ALA A 291 -8.55 -48.68 138.07
C ALA A 291 -9.91 -47.94 138.09
N LYS A 292 -10.97 -48.66 137.68
CA LYS A 292 -12.28 -48.76 138.36
C LYS A 292 -13.05 -47.48 138.77
N VAL A 293 -14.28 -47.30 138.23
CA VAL A 293 -15.60 -47.36 138.93
C VAL A 293 -16.69 -46.44 138.31
N LYS A 294 -17.84 -47.08 138.02
CA LYS A 294 -19.26 -46.64 138.12
C LYS A 294 -19.59 -45.13 138.11
N ASN A 295 -20.55 -44.74 137.26
CA ASN A 295 -21.90 -44.25 137.63
C ASN A 295 -22.44 -43.13 136.70
N ALA A 296 -23.77 -43.16 136.54
CA ALA A 296 -24.70 -42.08 136.18
C ALA A 296 -24.98 -41.68 134.71
N ARG A 297 -26.24 -41.96 134.34
CA ARG A 297 -27.08 -41.51 133.21
C ARG A 297 -27.43 -40.00 133.25
N LYS A 298 -27.95 -39.48 132.10
CA LYS A 298 -29.32 -38.92 131.88
C LYS A 298 -29.42 -37.45 131.40
N LYS A 299 -30.14 -37.21 130.28
CA LYS A 299 -31.20 -36.18 130.03
C LYS A 299 -31.66 -36.26 128.55
N ILE A 300 -32.82 -36.83 128.20
CA ILE A 300 -34.27 -36.45 128.33
C ILE A 300 -34.77 -35.67 127.10
N ALA A 301 -35.68 -36.32 126.36
CA ALA A 301 -36.49 -35.81 125.24
C ALA A 301 -37.89 -35.36 125.72
N THR A 302 -38.50 -34.40 125.03
CA THR A 302 -39.80 -33.80 125.42
C THR A 302 -41.00 -34.42 124.68
N PRO A 303 -42.20 -34.49 125.31
CA PRO A 303 -43.38 -35.21 124.78
C PRO A 303 -43.91 -34.75 123.41
N LEU A 304 -43.73 -33.48 123.05
CA LEU A 304 -44.13 -32.97 121.73
C LEU A 304 -43.25 -33.52 120.59
N GLN A 305 -41.97 -33.78 120.85
CA GLN A 305 -41.05 -34.36 119.86
C GLN A 305 -41.38 -35.83 119.57
N GLU A 306 -41.99 -36.55 120.50
CA GLU A 306 -42.48 -37.92 120.26
C GLU A 306 -43.70 -37.94 119.32
N ILE A 307 -44.60 -36.94 119.41
CA ILE A 307 -45.77 -36.81 118.51
C ILE A 307 -45.33 -36.41 117.09
N GLU A 308 -44.41 -35.45 116.97
CA GLU A 308 -43.88 -35.02 115.68
C GLU A 308 -43.17 -36.18 114.94
N THR A 309 -42.35 -36.94 115.66
CA THR A 309 -41.70 -38.14 115.09
C THR A 309 -42.74 -39.19 114.70
N ALA A 310 -43.78 -39.42 115.50
CA ALA A 310 -44.83 -40.41 115.19
C ALA A 310 -45.69 -40.03 113.96
N ILE A 311 -45.90 -38.73 113.71
CA ILE A 311 -46.52 -38.22 112.47
C ILE A 311 -45.55 -38.40 111.29
N GLY A 312 -44.27 -38.05 111.46
CA GLY A 312 -43.23 -38.14 110.42
C GLY A 312 -42.94 -39.56 109.92
N VAL A 313 -43.07 -40.59 110.77
CA VAL A 313 -42.91 -42.01 110.39
C VAL A 313 -44.25 -42.72 110.12
N GLY A 314 -45.36 -41.98 110.00
CA GLY A 314 -46.66 -42.47 109.50
C GLY A 314 -47.43 -43.43 110.42
N LYS A 315 -47.05 -43.56 111.70
CA LYS A 315 -47.73 -44.45 112.68
C LYS A 315 -49.06 -43.91 113.18
N ILE A 316 -49.30 -42.60 113.04
CA ILE A 316 -50.52 -41.93 113.52
C ILE A 316 -50.98 -40.93 112.46
N LYS A 317 -52.29 -40.82 112.22
CA LYS A 317 -52.85 -39.84 111.29
C LYS A 317 -52.72 -38.43 111.86
N VAL A 318 -52.44 -37.46 110.99
CA VAL A 318 -52.23 -36.04 111.35
C VAL A 318 -53.38 -35.48 112.20
N SER A 319 -54.63 -35.87 111.89
CA SER A 319 -55.82 -35.46 112.66
C SER A 319 -55.78 -35.89 114.12
N ASP A 320 -55.25 -37.09 114.40
CA ASP A 320 -55.22 -37.66 115.74
C ASP A 320 -54.02 -37.10 116.54
N GLY A 321 -52.89 -36.84 115.85
CA GLY A 321 -51.74 -36.16 116.43
C GLY A 321 -52.04 -34.70 116.84
N LEU A 322 -52.80 -33.97 116.03
CA LEU A 322 -53.29 -32.61 116.38
C LEU A 322 -54.21 -32.63 117.60
N LYS A 323 -55.05 -33.65 117.75
CA LYS A 323 -55.96 -33.79 118.90
C LYS A 323 -55.19 -34.04 120.21
N ALA A 324 -54.17 -34.90 120.17
CA ALA A 324 -53.30 -35.15 121.32
C ALA A 324 -52.46 -33.91 121.71
N ALA A 325 -51.94 -33.16 120.73
CA ALA A 325 -51.24 -31.91 121.00
C ALA A 325 -52.16 -30.83 121.60
N TYR A 326 -53.42 -30.76 121.12
CA TYR A 326 -54.43 -29.86 121.68
C TYR A 326 -54.80 -30.22 123.12
N GLU A 327 -54.90 -31.50 123.47
CA GLU A 327 -55.18 -31.94 124.86
C GLU A 327 -54.02 -31.61 125.81
N ILE A 328 -52.77 -31.78 125.36
CA ILE A 328 -51.58 -31.39 126.14
C ILE A 328 -51.58 -29.87 126.37
N GLY A 329 -51.79 -29.07 125.31
CA GLY A 329 -51.87 -27.62 125.42
C GLY A 329 -53.05 -27.11 126.24
N TYR A 330 -54.22 -27.77 126.15
CA TYR A 330 -55.40 -27.45 126.96
C TYR A 330 -55.16 -27.76 128.44
N SER A 331 -54.46 -28.85 128.75
CA SER A 331 -54.12 -29.21 130.14
C SER A 331 -53.10 -28.25 130.76
N ASP A 332 -52.14 -27.74 129.98
CA ASP A 332 -51.19 -26.73 130.43
C ASP A 332 -51.84 -25.34 130.55
N GLY A 333 -52.80 -25.02 129.68
CA GLY A 333 -53.61 -23.79 129.76
C GLY A 333 -54.51 -23.74 131.01
N ILE A 334 -55.14 -24.87 131.37
CA ILE A 334 -55.94 -24.97 132.60
C ILE A 334 -55.05 -24.80 133.85
N LYS A 335 -53.82 -25.34 133.85
CA LYS A 335 -52.87 -25.16 134.95
C LYS A 335 -52.34 -23.74 135.05
N ALA A 336 -52.18 -23.03 133.93
CA ALA A 336 -51.80 -21.62 133.94
C ALA A 336 -52.94 -20.70 134.44
N GLY A 337 -54.21 -21.07 134.20
CA GLY A 337 -55.38 -20.33 134.67
C GLY A 337 -55.65 -20.49 136.18
N GLN A 338 -55.42 -21.68 136.75
CA GLN A 338 -55.55 -21.94 138.20
C GLN A 338 -54.42 -21.30 139.05
N ILE A 339 -53.44 -20.65 138.39
CA ILE A 339 -52.35 -19.90 139.04
C ILE A 339 -52.63 -18.37 138.97
N ALA A 340 -53.77 -17.95 138.39
CA ALA A 340 -54.21 -16.55 138.33
C ALA A 340 -55.60 -16.27 138.96
N ALA A 341 -56.29 -17.27 139.53
CA ALA A 341 -57.50 -17.13 140.37
C ALA A 341 -57.79 -18.42 141.15
#